data_AF-A0A3P7DI76-F1
#
_entry.id   AF-A0A3P7DI76-F1
#
_cell.length_a   1.000
_cell.length_b   1.000
_cell.length_c   1.000
_cell.angle_alpha   90.00
_cell.angle_beta   90.00
_cell.angle_gamma   90.00
#
_symmetry.space_group_name_H-M   'P 1'
#
loop_
_entity.id
_entity.type
_entity.pdbx_description
1 polymer ?
#
loop_
_entity_poly.entity_id
_entity_poly.type
_entity_poly.pdbx_seq_one_letter_code
_entity_poly.pdbx_strand_id
1 'polypeptide(L)'
;MFNTVVLTLAEIVTIMQEAATHLYISQLQSLNIFYTNLIKKKQMDITFQQNQQTISVYEQNGANSRMRRIQSDCVDLYYYWLNELLCMEIPYDKCAFALHQLMTGNCHWFLAKYGHMSLRTSINYSNRKIHYDQAIIAYQTSIDLIENNLPKEEEWGKSNLENLMVNEAYMMDMENTTTNYIF
;
A
#
# COMPACT_ATOMS: atom_id res chain seq x y z
N MET A 1 33.61 -21.47 -34.46
CA MET A 1 33.75 -22.20 -33.19
C MET A 1 32.58 -21.75 -32.33
N PHE A 2 31.56 -22.58 -32.14
CA PHE A 2 30.43 -22.24 -31.25
C PHE A 2 30.96 -22.30 -29.81
N ASN A 3 31.11 -21.14 -29.15
CA ASN A 3 31.38 -21.08 -27.72
C ASN A 3 30.11 -21.49 -26.98
N THR A 4 29.97 -22.79 -26.71
CA THR A 4 28.96 -23.29 -25.78
C THR A 4 29.37 -22.84 -24.38
N VAL A 5 28.73 -21.80 -23.86
CA VAL A 5 28.87 -21.41 -22.44
C VAL A 5 28.20 -22.51 -21.62
N VAL A 6 29.01 -23.37 -21.00
CA VAL A 6 28.54 -24.32 -20.00
C VAL A 6 28.46 -23.56 -18.69
N LEU A 7 27.26 -23.08 -18.35
CA LEU A 7 27.00 -22.51 -17.04
C LEU A 7 27.12 -23.61 -15.98
N THR A 8 27.82 -23.31 -14.90
CA THR A 8 27.82 -24.12 -13.69
C THR A 8 26.42 -24.15 -13.08
N LEU A 9 26.10 -25.20 -12.33
CA LEU A 9 24.84 -25.26 -11.57
C LEU A 9 24.66 -24.05 -10.66
N ALA A 10 25.75 -23.52 -10.09
CA ALA A 10 25.73 -22.32 -9.25
C ALA A 10 25.30 -21.06 -10.02
N GLU A 11 25.80 -20.86 -11.24
CA GLU A 11 25.40 -19.74 -12.09
C GLU A 11 23.94 -19.85 -12.52
N ILE A 12 23.47 -21.05 -12.86
CA ILE A 12 22.05 -21.29 -13.19
C ILE A 12 21.16 -20.94 -11.99
N VAL A 13 21.52 -21.39 -10.78
CA VAL A 13 20.77 -21.10 -9.55
C VAL A 13 20.74 -19.59 -9.28
N THR A 14 21.87 -18.90 -9.46
CA THR A 14 21.97 -17.44 -9.25
C THR A 14 21.04 -16.69 -10.22
N ILE A 15 21.09 -17.03 -11.52
CA ILE A 15 20.22 -16.43 -12.54
C ILE A 15 18.74 -16.68 -12.21
N MET A 16 18.40 -17.88 -11.74
CA MET A 16 17.03 -18.20 -11.34
C MET A 16 16.57 -17.38 -10.12
N GLN A 17 17.46 -17.16 -9.14
CA GLN A 17 17.17 -16.34 -7.95
C GLN A 17 17.01 -14.85 -8.31
N GLU A 18 17.86 -14.32 -9.18
CA GLU A 18 17.73 -12.95 -9.69
C GLU A 18 16.43 -12.77 -10.47
N ALA A 19 16.11 -13.70 -11.38
CA ALA A 19 14.86 -13.66 -12.15
C ALA A 19 13.62 -13.74 -11.25
N ALA A 20 13.65 -14.59 -10.21
CA ALA A 20 12.58 -14.69 -9.22
C ALA A 20 12.43 -13.38 -8.43
N THR A 21 13.54 -12.76 -8.03
CA THR A 21 13.56 -11.46 -7.34
C THR A 21 12.99 -10.34 -8.20
N HIS A 22 13.42 -10.24 -9.47
CA HIS A 22 12.90 -9.26 -10.41
C HIS A 22 11.40 -9.44 -10.68
N LEU A 23 10.94 -10.68 -10.84
CA LEU A 23 9.52 -10.99 -11.00
C LEU A 23 8.73 -10.53 -9.77
N TYR A 24 9.25 -10.82 -8.57
CA TYR A 24 8.60 -10.48 -7.32
C TYR A 24 8.51 -8.96 -7.10
N ILE A 25 9.61 -8.22 -7.33
CA ILE A 25 9.61 -6.76 -7.28
C ILE A 25 8.60 -6.19 -8.28
N SER A 26 8.54 -6.75 -9.50
CA SER A 26 7.57 -6.34 -10.52
C SER A 26 6.12 -6.59 -10.08
N GLN A 27 5.85 -7.70 -9.38
CA GLN A 27 4.54 -8.02 -8.82
C GLN A 27 4.15 -7.04 -7.72
N LEU A 28 5.07 -6.74 -6.78
CA LEU A 28 4.84 -5.74 -5.74
C LEU A 28 4.56 -4.36 -6.34
N GLN A 29 5.36 -3.91 -7.30
CA GLN A 29 5.13 -2.65 -8.01
C GLN A 29 3.77 -2.62 -8.71
N SER A 30 3.38 -3.71 -9.36
CA SER A 30 2.09 -3.83 -10.03
C SER A 30 0.92 -3.75 -9.03
N LEU A 31 1.01 -4.45 -7.90
CA LEU A 31 0.02 -4.38 -6.81
C LEU A 31 -0.10 -2.95 -6.28
N ASN A 32 1.03 -2.32 -5.98
CA ASN A 32 1.04 -0.95 -5.48
C ASN A 32 0.40 0.04 -6.47
N ILE A 33 0.74 -0.05 -7.76
CA ILE A 33 0.13 0.78 -8.80
C ILE A 33 -1.37 0.53 -8.88
N PHE A 34 -1.79 -0.74 -8.87
CA PHE A 34 -3.19 -1.12 -8.97
C PHE A 34 -4.03 -0.55 -7.82
N TYR A 35 -3.64 -0.82 -6.57
CA TYR A 35 -4.38 -0.34 -5.40
C TYR A 35 -4.32 1.17 -5.28
N THR A 36 -3.14 1.78 -5.48
CA THR A 36 -2.99 3.24 -5.42
C THR A 36 -3.90 3.93 -6.45
N ASN A 37 -3.97 3.42 -7.67
CA ASN A 37 -4.86 4.01 -8.69
C ASN A 37 -6.33 3.83 -8.35
N LEU A 38 -6.72 2.67 -7.82
CA LEU A 38 -8.10 2.41 -7.41
C LEU A 38 -8.53 3.30 -6.24
N ILE A 39 -7.64 3.50 -5.26
CA ILE A 39 -7.83 4.39 -4.13
C ILE A 39 -7.89 5.84 -4.59
N LYS A 40 -6.95 6.30 -5.44
CA LYS A 40 -6.97 7.64 -6.05
C LYS A 40 -8.28 7.90 -6.78
N LYS A 41 -8.79 6.91 -7.52
CA LYS A 41 -10.11 7.01 -8.17
C LYS A 41 -11.23 7.22 -7.16
N LYS A 42 -11.26 6.44 -6.08
CA LYS A 42 -12.26 6.58 -5.01
C LYS A 42 -12.13 7.93 -4.29
N GLN A 43 -10.92 8.43 -4.07
CA GLN A 43 -10.68 9.76 -3.51
C GLN A 43 -11.20 10.87 -4.43
N MET A 44 -10.99 10.76 -5.75
CA MET A 44 -11.58 11.70 -6.71
C MET A 44 -13.11 11.68 -6.66
N ASP A 45 -13.73 10.50 -6.50
CA ASP A 45 -15.18 10.39 -6.32
C ASP A 45 -15.64 11.11 -5.04
N ILE A 46 -14.89 11.01 -3.93
CA ILE A 46 -15.18 11.75 -2.68
C ILE A 46 -15.12 13.27 -2.93
N THR A 47 -14.03 13.76 -3.52
CA THR A 47 -13.85 15.19 -3.83
C THR A 47 -14.95 15.70 -4.75
N PHE A 48 -15.34 14.91 -5.75
CA PHE A 48 -16.45 15.25 -6.64
C PHE A 48 -17.78 15.36 -5.89
N GLN A 49 -18.09 14.42 -4.98
CA GLN A 49 -19.30 14.49 -4.15
C GLN A 49 -19.29 15.70 -3.20
N GLN A 50 -18.12 16.09 -2.67
CA GLN A 50 -17.97 17.29 -1.83
C GLN A 50 -18.24 18.58 -2.60
N ASN A 51 -17.71 18.69 -3.83
CA ASN A 51 -17.89 19.88 -4.66
C ASN A 51 -19.33 20.07 -5.16
N GLN A 52 -20.18 19.04 -5.07
CA GLN A 52 -21.60 19.12 -5.42
C GLN A 52 -22.49 19.66 -4.29
N GLN A 53 -21.96 20.10 -3.13
CA GLN A 53 -22.74 20.43 -1.92
C GLN A 53 -23.67 21.67 -1.99
N THR A 54 -23.93 22.28 -3.15
CA THR A 54 -24.98 23.33 -3.34
C THR A 54 -26.39 22.76 -3.49
N ILE A 55 -26.73 21.78 -2.67
CA ILE A 55 -27.74 20.77 -2.99
C ILE A 55 -28.61 20.55 -1.74
N SER A 56 -29.92 20.36 -1.91
CA SER A 56 -30.92 20.36 -0.83
C SER A 56 -30.60 19.37 0.30
N VAL A 57 -31.14 19.58 1.52
CA VAL A 57 -30.90 18.70 2.69
C VAL A 57 -31.13 17.20 2.37
N TYR A 58 -32.12 16.89 1.52
CA TYR A 58 -32.37 15.51 1.09
C TYR A 58 -31.20 14.94 0.28
N GLU A 59 -30.73 15.70 -0.68
CA GLU A 59 -29.62 15.31 -1.53
C GLU A 59 -28.28 15.32 -0.77
N GLN A 60 -28.14 16.15 0.28
CA GLN A 60 -27.01 16.12 1.22
C GLN A 60 -26.93 14.79 1.98
N ASN A 61 -28.07 14.26 2.47
CA ASN A 61 -28.12 12.93 3.08
C ASN A 61 -27.73 11.82 2.09
N GLY A 62 -28.20 11.92 0.85
CA GLY A 62 -27.78 11.07 -0.26
C GLY A 62 -26.26 11.14 -0.51
N ALA A 63 -25.69 12.34 -0.57
CA ALA A 63 -24.25 12.55 -0.75
C ALA A 63 -23.43 11.98 0.41
N ASN A 64 -23.86 12.21 1.66
CA ASN A 64 -23.19 11.70 2.86
C ASN A 64 -23.20 10.16 2.91
N SER A 65 -24.31 9.51 2.54
CA SER A 65 -24.37 8.05 2.46
C SER A 65 -23.45 7.49 1.36
N ARG A 66 -23.39 8.14 0.19
CA ARG A 66 -22.46 7.77 -0.89
C ARG A 66 -21.00 7.95 -0.45
N MET A 67 -20.68 9.07 0.20
CA MET A 67 -19.34 9.34 0.72
C MET A 67 -18.89 8.29 1.73
N ARG A 68 -19.73 7.97 2.72
CA ARG A 68 -19.43 6.90 3.70
C ARG A 68 -19.22 5.54 3.03
N ARG A 69 -19.99 5.22 1.99
CA ARG A 69 -19.80 4.00 1.22
C ARG A 69 -18.46 3.99 0.48
N ILE A 70 -18.07 5.10 -0.14
CA ILE A 70 -16.79 5.20 -0.84
C ILE A 70 -15.62 5.08 0.16
N GLN A 71 -15.72 5.71 1.33
CA GLN A 71 -14.73 5.56 2.42
C GLN A 71 -14.62 4.12 2.90
N SER A 72 -15.75 3.43 3.09
CA SER A 72 -15.77 2.00 3.42
C SER A 72 -15.12 1.15 2.33
N ASP A 73 -15.41 1.42 1.06
CA ASP A 73 -14.77 0.71 -0.06
C ASP A 73 -13.25 0.90 -0.03
N CYS A 74 -12.75 2.10 0.28
CA CYS A 74 -11.32 2.35 0.45
C CYS A 74 -10.71 1.49 1.56
N VAL A 75 -11.37 1.39 2.72
CA VAL A 75 -10.91 0.55 3.84
C VAL A 75 -10.86 -0.92 3.43
N ASP A 76 -11.91 -1.41 2.75
CA ASP A 76 -11.96 -2.79 2.27
C ASP A 76 -10.82 -3.08 1.29
N LEU A 77 -10.49 -2.12 0.40
CA LEU A 77 -9.36 -2.25 -0.53
C LEU A 77 -8.01 -2.37 0.17
N TYR A 78 -7.76 -1.57 1.21
CA TYR A 78 -6.53 -1.70 2.00
C TYR A 78 -6.45 -3.03 2.74
N TYR A 79 -7.59 -3.59 3.16
CA TYR A 79 -7.61 -4.91 3.77
C TYR A 79 -7.32 -6.02 2.75
N TYR A 80 -7.90 -5.95 1.55
CA TYR A 80 -7.59 -6.90 0.48
C TYR A 80 -6.12 -6.83 0.07
N TRP A 81 -5.57 -5.62 -0.07
CA TRP A 81 -4.16 -5.43 -0.36
C TRP A 81 -3.27 -6.00 0.74
N LEU A 82 -3.57 -5.73 2.02
CA LEU A 82 -2.83 -6.29 3.14
C LEU A 82 -2.86 -7.83 3.10
N ASN A 83 -4.03 -8.42 2.86
CA ASN A 83 -4.15 -9.87 2.79
C ASN A 83 -3.32 -10.47 1.63
N GLU A 84 -3.30 -9.83 0.47
CA GLU A 84 -2.45 -10.25 -0.66
C GLU A 84 -0.96 -10.16 -0.32
N LEU A 85 -0.52 -9.10 0.38
CA LEU A 85 0.85 -8.97 0.85
C LEU A 85 1.21 -10.07 1.84
N LEU A 86 0.32 -10.37 2.81
CA LEU A 86 0.56 -11.39 3.83
C LEU A 86 0.58 -12.82 3.25
N CYS A 87 -0.13 -13.07 2.15
CA CYS A 87 -0.13 -14.35 1.45
C CYS A 87 1.03 -14.52 0.45
N MET A 88 1.83 -13.48 0.23
CA MET A 88 2.90 -13.51 -0.76
C MET A 88 4.13 -14.22 -0.23
N GLU A 89 4.63 -15.23 -0.95
CA GLU A 89 5.93 -15.84 -0.66
C GLU A 89 7.05 -14.91 -1.12
N ILE A 90 7.87 -14.46 -0.17
CA ILE A 90 8.94 -13.49 -0.43
C ILE A 90 10.25 -14.24 -0.67
N PRO A 91 10.95 -14.01 -1.79
CA PRO A 91 12.30 -14.55 -1.96
C PRO A 91 13.24 -13.99 -0.89
N TYR A 92 14.34 -14.71 -0.61
CA TYR A 92 15.41 -14.25 0.28
C TYR A 92 16.25 -13.12 -0.37
N ASP A 93 15.58 -12.05 -0.81
CA ASP A 93 16.18 -10.83 -1.32
C ASP A 93 15.81 -9.64 -0.42
N LYS A 94 16.82 -8.84 -0.08
CA LYS A 94 16.66 -7.76 0.90
C LYS A 94 15.86 -6.58 0.32
N CYS A 95 16.00 -6.29 -0.98
CA CYS A 95 15.25 -5.22 -1.65
C CYS A 95 13.77 -5.57 -1.72
N ALA A 96 13.47 -6.78 -2.20
CA ALA A 96 12.13 -7.34 -2.26
C ALA A 96 11.46 -7.35 -0.87
N PHE A 97 12.18 -7.79 0.15
CA PHE A 97 11.68 -7.83 1.52
C PHE A 97 11.47 -6.42 2.10
N ALA A 98 12.41 -5.49 1.89
CA ALA A 98 12.25 -4.09 2.34
C ALA A 98 11.03 -3.43 1.70
N LEU A 99 10.81 -3.68 0.40
CA LEU A 99 9.65 -3.17 -0.33
C LEU A 99 8.33 -3.77 0.17
N HIS A 100 8.31 -5.09 0.39
CA HIS A 100 7.15 -5.77 0.98
C HIS A 100 6.79 -5.20 2.35
N GLN A 101 7.78 -4.97 3.20
CA GLN A 101 7.58 -4.39 4.53
C GLN A 101 7.07 -2.95 4.45
N LEU A 102 7.58 -2.14 3.52
CA LEU A 102 7.08 -0.78 3.30
C LEU A 102 5.59 -0.78 2.92
N MET A 103 5.19 -1.61 1.95
CA MET A 103 3.79 -1.73 1.52
C MET A 103 2.88 -2.26 2.65
N THR A 104 3.38 -3.23 3.41
CA THR A 104 2.68 -3.80 4.57
C THR A 104 2.45 -2.71 5.63
N GLY A 105 3.48 -1.92 5.91
CA GLY A 105 3.40 -0.77 6.81
C GLY A 105 2.34 0.24 6.38
N ASN A 106 2.30 0.57 5.09
CA ASN A 106 1.31 1.49 4.51
C ASN A 106 -0.13 1.01 4.69
N CYS A 107 -0.37 -0.28 4.47
CA CYS A 107 -1.69 -0.86 4.70
C CYS A 107 -2.08 -0.82 6.18
N HIS A 108 -1.17 -1.21 7.07
CA HIS A 108 -1.42 -1.17 8.51
C HIS A 108 -1.66 0.25 9.01
N TRP A 109 -0.86 1.23 8.58
CA TRP A 109 -1.05 2.62 8.97
C TRP A 109 -2.42 3.15 8.54
N PHE A 110 -2.84 2.85 7.31
CA PHE A 110 -4.16 3.25 6.82
C PHE A 110 -5.29 2.63 7.62
N LEU A 111 -5.22 1.32 7.87
CA LEU A 111 -6.23 0.59 8.64
C LEU A 111 -6.27 1.06 10.10
N ALA A 112 -5.13 1.44 10.69
CA ALA A 112 -5.10 2.05 12.02
C ALA A 112 -5.87 3.37 12.04
N LYS A 113 -5.67 4.21 11.03
CA LYS A 113 -6.28 5.54 10.97
C LYS A 113 -7.76 5.48 10.58
N TYR A 114 -8.11 4.69 9.58
CA TYR A 114 -9.40 4.74 8.90
C TYR A 114 -10.21 3.44 8.97
N GLY A 115 -9.70 2.37 9.59
CA GLY A 115 -10.39 1.08 9.68
C GLY A 115 -11.81 1.15 10.27
N HIS A 116 -12.06 2.15 11.12
CA HIS A 116 -13.38 2.42 11.70
C HIS A 116 -14.43 2.91 10.68
N MET A 117 -14.02 3.33 9.48
CA MET A 117 -14.93 3.79 8.42
C MET A 117 -15.55 2.65 7.62
N SER A 118 -15.11 1.39 7.80
CA SER A 118 -15.74 0.26 7.13
C SER A 118 -17.18 0.06 7.62
N LEU A 119 -18.12 0.04 6.67
CA LEU A 119 -19.52 -0.26 6.92
C LEU A 119 -19.77 -1.79 7.04
N ARG A 120 -18.77 -2.63 6.75
CA ARG A 120 -18.87 -4.08 6.90
C ARG A 120 -18.62 -4.46 8.37
N THR A 121 -19.71 -4.46 9.13
CA THR A 121 -19.82 -4.60 10.60
C THR A 121 -19.51 -6.00 11.17
N SER A 122 -18.40 -6.65 10.81
CA SER A 122 -18.05 -7.94 11.47
C SER A 122 -16.58 -8.30 11.56
N ILE A 123 -15.67 -7.63 10.86
CA ILE A 123 -14.24 -7.86 11.03
C ILE A 123 -13.73 -6.76 11.95
N ASN A 124 -12.99 -7.16 12.98
CA ASN A 124 -12.42 -6.29 14.00
C ASN A 124 -11.28 -5.44 13.42
N TYR A 125 -11.51 -4.77 12.27
CA TYR A 125 -10.64 -3.77 11.64
C TYR A 125 -10.30 -2.62 12.60
N SER A 126 -11.06 -2.51 13.70
CA SER A 126 -11.03 -1.43 14.68
C SER A 126 -9.94 -1.58 15.74
N ASN A 127 -9.08 -2.61 15.71
CA ASN A 127 -7.95 -2.63 16.62
C ASN A 127 -6.82 -1.72 16.12
N ARG A 128 -7.11 -0.41 16.19
CA ARG A 128 -6.22 0.70 15.81
C ARG A 128 -4.83 0.55 16.42
N LYS A 129 -4.75 0.06 17.66
CA LYS A 129 -3.48 -0.18 18.33
C LYS A 129 -2.66 -1.27 17.62
N ILE A 130 -3.24 -2.45 17.36
CA ILE A 130 -2.56 -3.53 16.64
C ILE A 130 -2.05 -3.03 15.28
N HIS A 131 -2.89 -2.30 14.53
CA HIS A 131 -2.49 -1.80 13.23
C HIS A 131 -1.36 -0.75 13.32
N TYR A 132 -1.37 0.15 14.30
CA TYR A 132 -0.22 1.05 14.50
C TYR A 132 1.05 0.30 14.89
N ASP A 133 0.97 -0.66 15.82
CA ASP A 133 2.11 -1.44 16.26
C ASP A 133 2.74 -2.20 15.08
N GLN A 134 1.92 -2.82 14.23
CA GLN A 134 2.37 -3.50 13.02
C GLN A 134 2.96 -2.56 11.97
N ALA A 135 2.36 -1.38 11.78
CA ALA A 135 2.91 -0.37 10.88
C ALA A 135 4.32 0.05 11.31
N ILE A 136 4.50 0.34 12.61
CA ILE A 136 5.81 0.73 13.18
C ILE A 136 6.84 -0.38 12.96
N ILE A 137 6.51 -1.64 13.25
CA ILE A 137 7.41 -2.78 13.06
C ILE A 137 7.81 -2.92 11.59
N ALA A 138 6.85 -2.84 10.67
CA ALA A 138 7.10 -2.99 9.25
C ALA A 138 7.98 -1.85 8.70
N TYR A 139 7.70 -0.60 9.08
CA TYR A 139 8.53 0.54 8.69
C TYR A 139 9.94 0.45 9.25
N GLN A 140 10.09 0.11 10.53
CA GLN A 140 11.41 -0.06 11.13
C GLN A 140 12.21 -1.15 10.42
N THR A 141 11.57 -2.28 10.13
CA THR A 141 12.21 -3.40 9.40
C THR A 141 12.63 -2.96 8.00
N SER A 142 11.78 -2.23 7.28
CA SER A 142 12.10 -1.69 5.95
C SER A 142 13.29 -0.72 6.00
N ILE A 143 13.27 0.23 6.94
CA ILE A 143 14.36 1.20 7.15
C ILE A 143 15.67 0.48 7.48
N ASP A 144 15.64 -0.48 8.43
CA ASP A 144 16.83 -1.23 8.83
C ASP A 144 17.43 -2.02 7.65
N LEU A 145 16.60 -2.56 6.76
CA LEU A 145 17.06 -3.26 5.56
C LEU A 145 17.70 -2.30 4.56
N ILE A 146 17.09 -1.13 4.35
CA ILE A 146 17.57 -0.10 3.43
C ILE A 146 18.89 0.49 3.90
N GLU A 147 18.96 0.90 5.17
CA GLU A 147 20.13 1.59 5.73
C GLU A 147 21.34 0.67 5.92
N ASN A 148 21.12 -0.58 6.34
CA ASN A 148 22.21 -1.49 6.68
C ASN A 148 22.67 -2.38 5.53
N ASN A 149 21.89 -2.55 4.46
CA ASN A 149 22.17 -3.59 3.47
C ASN A 149 22.15 -3.16 2.01
N LEU A 150 21.65 -1.98 1.66
CA LEU A 150 21.70 -1.52 0.28
C LEU A 150 23.02 -0.78 0.02
N PRO A 151 23.78 -1.16 -1.02
CA PRO A 151 24.92 -0.37 -1.44
C PRO A 151 24.41 1.04 -1.76
N LYS A 152 25.05 2.06 -1.17
CA LYS A 152 24.66 3.47 -1.34
C LYS A 152 24.64 3.93 -2.80
N GLU A 153 25.20 3.11 -3.70
CA GLU A 153 25.45 3.37 -5.12
C GLU A 153 24.56 2.56 -6.08
N GLU A 154 23.71 1.63 -5.60
CA GLU A 154 22.69 1.02 -6.48
C GLU A 154 21.50 1.99 -6.67
N GLU A 155 21.59 2.82 -7.72
CA GLU A 155 20.55 3.77 -8.16
C GLU A 155 19.16 3.13 -8.31
N TRP A 156 19.11 1.81 -8.54
CA TRP A 156 17.85 1.09 -8.77
C TRP A 156 17.03 0.93 -7.49
N GLY A 157 17.67 0.75 -6.33
CA GLY A 157 16.99 0.64 -5.04
C GLY A 157 16.45 1.99 -4.59
N LYS A 158 17.29 3.03 -4.64
CA LYS A 158 16.93 4.37 -4.14
C LYS A 158 15.82 5.04 -4.94
N SER A 159 15.90 5.09 -6.28
CA SER A 159 14.88 5.84 -7.04
C SER A 159 13.50 5.16 -7.00
N ASN A 160 13.45 3.82 -6.94
CA ASN A 160 12.21 3.09 -6.78
C ASN A 160 11.65 3.27 -5.36
N LEU A 161 12.48 3.13 -4.33
CA LEU A 161 12.06 3.35 -2.93
C LEU A 161 11.60 4.80 -2.68
N GLU A 162 12.32 5.79 -3.20
CA GLU A 162 11.91 7.21 -3.11
C GLU A 162 10.58 7.46 -3.82
N ASN A 163 10.36 6.91 -5.03
CA ASN A 163 9.07 7.02 -5.70
C ASN A 163 7.92 6.31 -4.95
N LEU A 164 8.23 5.26 -4.20
CA LEU A 164 7.27 4.53 -3.38
C LEU A 164 6.95 5.29 -2.08
N MET A 165 7.96 5.90 -1.44
CA MET A 165 7.79 6.75 -0.25
C MET A 165 7.12 8.10 -0.57
N VAL A 166 7.43 8.72 -1.71
CA VAL A 166 6.89 10.05 -2.09
C VAL A 166 5.40 9.98 -2.45
N ASN A 167 4.87 8.82 -2.83
CA ASN A 167 3.44 8.65 -3.05
C ASN A 167 2.61 8.63 -1.74
N GLU A 168 3.23 8.50 -0.57
CA GLU A 168 2.54 8.48 0.74
C GLU A 168 1.97 9.86 1.15
N ALA A 169 2.43 10.95 0.53
CA ALA A 169 1.85 12.27 0.74
C ALA A 169 0.37 12.39 0.30
N TYR A 170 -0.16 11.42 -0.47
CA TYR A 170 -1.57 11.38 -0.89
C TYR A 170 -2.52 10.74 0.15
N MET A 171 -2.00 10.34 1.32
CA MET A 171 -2.78 9.73 2.41
C MET A 171 -3.43 10.74 3.39
N MET A 172 -3.25 12.05 3.17
CA MET A 172 -3.91 13.13 3.90
C MET A 172 -5.04 13.69 3.02
N ASP A 173 -6.34 13.66 3.33
CA ASP A 173 -7.00 13.90 4.61
C ASP A 173 -8.48 13.44 4.51
N MET A 174 -8.78 12.17 4.85
CA MET A 174 -10.20 11.76 4.98
C MET A 174 -10.87 12.38 6.22
N GLU A 175 -10.13 12.98 7.15
CA GLU A 175 -10.65 13.53 8.41
C GLU A 175 -11.31 14.90 8.23
N ASN A 176 -10.95 15.68 7.21
CA ASN A 176 -11.67 16.92 6.83
C ASN A 176 -13.14 16.72 6.40
N THR A 177 -13.71 15.51 6.56
CA THR A 177 -15.10 15.17 6.23
C THR A 177 -16.04 14.96 7.42
N THR A 178 -15.54 14.95 8.66
CA THR A 178 -16.39 14.70 9.86
C THR A 178 -16.54 15.90 10.79
N THR A 179 -15.64 16.89 10.72
CA THR A 179 -15.59 17.98 11.71
C THR A 179 -16.47 19.19 11.35
N ASN A 180 -17.08 19.24 10.17
CA ASN A 180 -17.95 20.36 9.74
C ASN A 180 -19.47 20.07 9.81
N TYR A 181 -19.90 18.98 10.47
CA TYR A 181 -21.33 18.59 10.49
C TYR A 181 -21.85 18.11 11.86
N ILE A 182 -21.27 18.59 12.95
CA ILE A 182 -21.84 18.46 14.31
C ILE A 182 -22.38 19.83 14.73
N PHE A 183 -23.54 20.21 14.18
CA PHE A 183 -24.59 21.04 14.78
C PHE A 183 -25.88 20.89 13.96
#